data_AF-A0A2N5FPW9-F1
#
_entry.id   AF-A0A2N5FPW9-F1
#
_cell.length_a   1.000
_cell.length_b   1.000
_cell.length_c   1.000
_cell.angle_alpha   90.00
_cell.angle_beta   90.00
_cell.angle_gamma   90.00
#
_symmetry.space_group_name_H-M   'P 1'
#
loop_
_entity.id
_entity.type
_entity.pdbx_description
1 polymer ?
#
loop_
_entity_poly.entity_id
_entity_poly.type
_entity_poly.pdbx_seq_one_letter_code
_entity_poly.pdbx_strand_id
1 'polypeptide(L)'
;MNISNERLSKMSNREIITIAEFTLCYQLLMIRRIPQYIQMIEPSEHYEIEVKKYAQILVDLGDNAYSMHGRISTNDLNGLINEISCMADFILDISDDIFLIDQLNARDTIRFYKESDLIKVN
;
A
#
# COMPACT_ATOMS: atom_id res chain seq x y z
N MET A 1 10.85 -15.20 5.16
CA MET A 1 9.39 -15.10 5.33
C MET A 1 9.11 -13.70 5.84
N ASN A 2 8.23 -12.96 5.16
CA ASN A 2 7.99 -11.55 5.48
C ASN A 2 7.42 -11.40 6.91
N ILE A 3 7.86 -10.39 7.67
CA ILE A 3 7.44 -10.17 9.08
C ILE A 3 5.91 -10.09 9.15
N SER A 4 5.30 -9.48 8.14
CA SER A 4 3.85 -9.39 7.98
C SER A 4 3.17 -10.77 7.96
N ASN A 5 3.62 -11.71 7.11
CA ASN A 5 2.98 -13.01 6.94
C ASN A 5 3.01 -13.84 8.23
N GLU A 6 4.14 -13.83 8.94
CA GLU A 6 4.23 -14.51 10.23
C GLU A 6 3.28 -13.89 11.26
N ARG A 7 3.24 -12.55 11.32
CA ARG A 7 2.37 -11.83 12.26
C ARG A 7 0.89 -12.05 11.98
N LEU A 8 0.49 -11.97 10.71
CA LEU A 8 -0.89 -12.10 10.24
C LEU A 8 -1.44 -13.51 10.44
N SER A 9 -0.61 -14.55 10.26
CA SER A 9 -1.02 -15.95 10.48
C SER A 9 -1.43 -16.26 11.93
N LYS A 10 -1.03 -15.40 12.88
CA LYS A 10 -1.33 -15.52 14.31
C LYS A 10 -2.48 -14.62 14.76
N MET A 11 -3.03 -13.79 13.88
CA MET A 11 -4.13 -12.86 14.18
C MET A 11 -5.50 -13.55 14.07
N SER A 12 -6.49 -13.02 14.77
CA SER A 12 -7.88 -13.43 14.58
C SER A 12 -8.42 -12.94 13.23
N ASN A 13 -9.44 -13.61 12.71
CA ASN A 13 -10.10 -13.22 11.46
C ASN A 13 -10.57 -11.76 11.48
N ARG A 14 -11.08 -11.30 12.63
CA ARG A 14 -11.56 -9.91 12.78
C ARG A 14 -10.43 -8.90 12.67
N GLU A 15 -9.25 -9.20 13.23
CA GLU A 15 -8.08 -8.34 13.10
C GLU A 15 -7.61 -8.27 11.64
N ILE A 16 -7.55 -9.41 10.95
CA ILE A 16 -7.17 -9.46 9.53
C ILE A 16 -8.12 -8.61 8.67
N ILE A 17 -9.42 -8.74 8.87
CA ILE A 17 -10.42 -7.93 8.15
C ILE A 17 -10.24 -6.43 8.46
N THR A 18 -10.03 -6.08 9.73
CA THR A 18 -9.85 -4.67 10.13
C THR A 18 -8.61 -4.06 9.46
N ILE A 19 -7.51 -4.82 9.39
CA ILE A 19 -6.29 -4.40 8.71
C ILE A 19 -6.56 -4.29 7.20
N ALA A 20 -7.22 -5.26 6.58
CA ALA A 20 -7.56 -5.24 5.16
C ALA A 20 -8.42 -4.03 4.78
N GLU A 21 -9.42 -3.68 5.59
CA GLU A 21 -10.28 -2.50 5.39
C GLU A 21 -9.48 -1.20 5.48
N PHE A 22 -8.57 -1.13 6.47
CA PHE A 22 -7.65 0.00 6.59
C PHE A 22 -6.74 0.10 5.36
N THR A 23 -6.14 -1.00 4.95
CA THR A 23 -5.27 -1.09 3.77
C THR A 23 -6.00 -0.61 2.51
N LEU A 24 -7.21 -1.14 2.26
CA LEU A 24 -8.03 -0.77 1.12
C LEU A 24 -8.34 0.74 1.13
N CYS A 25 -8.75 1.28 2.27
CA CYS A 25 -9.05 2.71 2.40
C CYS A 25 -7.85 3.58 2.00
N TYR A 26 -6.65 3.22 2.46
CA TYR A 26 -5.44 3.98 2.14
C TYR A 26 -4.94 3.77 0.71
N GLN A 27 -5.07 2.57 0.14
CA GLN A 27 -4.80 2.35 -1.29
C GLN A 27 -5.66 3.28 -2.15
N LEU A 28 -6.97 3.39 -1.84
CA LEU A 28 -7.87 4.28 -2.57
C LEU A 28 -7.50 5.77 -2.42
N LEU A 29 -7.01 6.18 -1.24
CA LEU A 29 -6.51 7.54 -1.03
C LEU A 29 -5.24 7.83 -1.85
N MET A 30 -4.29 6.90 -1.88
CA MET A 30 -3.06 7.00 -2.68
C MET A 30 -3.39 7.06 -4.19
N ILE A 31 -4.25 6.15 -4.67
CA ILE A 31 -4.75 6.12 -6.06
C ILE A 31 -5.32 7.48 -6.47
N ARG A 32 -6.09 8.13 -5.59
CA ARG A 32 -6.67 9.45 -5.87
C ARG A 32 -5.63 10.56 -6.02
N ARG A 33 -4.49 10.46 -5.33
CA ARG A 33 -3.43 11.49 -5.34
C ARG A 33 -2.54 11.42 -6.57
N ILE A 34 -2.21 10.22 -7.03
CA ILE A 34 -1.23 10.02 -8.11
C ILE A 34 -1.55 10.80 -9.40
N PRO A 35 -2.79 10.82 -9.92
CA PRO A 35 -3.11 11.59 -11.13
C PRO A 35 -2.88 13.09 -10.97
N GLN A 36 -3.13 13.64 -9.77
CA GLN A 36 -2.91 15.06 -9.48
C GLN A 36 -1.42 15.36 -9.48
N TYR A 37 -0.62 14.48 -8.89
CA TYR A 37 0.83 14.63 -8.86
C TYR A 37 1.43 14.56 -10.28
N ILE A 38 1.04 13.56 -11.08
CA ILE A 38 1.52 13.41 -12.47
C ILE A 38 1.30 14.68 -13.29
N GLN A 39 0.17 15.38 -13.11
CA GLN A 39 -0.14 16.64 -13.79
C GLN A 39 0.73 17.83 -13.35
N MET A 40 1.35 17.74 -12.17
CA MET A 40 2.20 18.78 -11.59
C MET A 40 3.68 18.58 -11.89
N ILE A 41 4.09 17.44 -12.48
CA ILE A 41 5.49 17.19 -12.81
C ILE A 41 5.91 18.14 -13.93
N GLU A 42 6.89 18.99 -13.66
CA GLU A 42 7.45 19.89 -14.67
C GLU A 42 8.31 19.10 -15.67
N PRO A 43 8.33 19.50 -16.96
CA PRO A 43 9.23 18.89 -17.93
C PRO A 43 10.69 18.98 -17.49
N SER A 44 11.33 17.81 -17.34
CA SER A 44 12.73 17.65 -16.96
C SER A 44 13.33 16.48 -17.74
N GLU A 45 14.64 16.28 -17.66
CA GLU A 45 15.31 15.12 -18.24
C GLU A 45 14.81 13.78 -17.65
N HIS A 46 14.21 13.81 -16.46
CA HIS A 46 13.67 12.65 -15.73
C HIS A 46 12.14 12.51 -15.83
N TYR A 47 11.45 13.47 -16.47
CA TYR A 47 9.99 13.54 -16.52
C TYR A 47 9.33 12.23 -16.95
N GLU A 48 9.79 11.62 -18.05
CA GLU A 48 9.19 10.38 -18.53
C GLU A 48 9.37 9.21 -17.56
N ILE A 49 10.50 9.16 -16.85
CA ILE A 49 10.81 8.11 -15.88
C ILE A 49 9.90 8.27 -14.67
N GLU A 50 9.74 9.49 -14.16
CA GLU A 50 8.86 9.78 -13.04
C GLU A 50 7.40 9.48 -13.37
N VAL A 51 6.89 9.98 -14.50
CA VAL A 51 5.51 9.71 -14.94
C VAL A 51 5.26 8.20 -15.07
N LYS A 52 6.19 7.44 -15.66
CA LYS A 52 6.09 5.98 -15.76
C LYS A 52 6.09 5.30 -14.39
N LYS A 53 6.97 5.72 -13.47
CA LYS A 53 7.03 5.20 -12.09
C LYS A 53 5.67 5.37 -11.39
N TYR A 54 5.13 6.59 -11.41
CA TYR A 54 3.85 6.89 -10.75
C TYR A 54 2.66 6.20 -11.44
N ALA A 55 2.67 6.08 -12.77
CA ALA A 55 1.65 5.33 -13.50
C ALA A 55 1.65 3.84 -13.13
N GLN A 56 2.84 3.23 -12.95
CA GLN A 56 2.93 1.84 -12.50
C GLN A 56 2.39 1.67 -11.08
N ILE A 57 2.78 2.55 -10.15
CA ILE A 57 2.26 2.54 -8.78
C ILE A 57 0.73 2.65 -8.76
N LEU A 58 0.14 3.48 -9.64
CA LEU A 58 -1.31 3.63 -9.76
C LEU A 58 -1.98 2.31 -10.18
N VAL A 59 -1.40 1.60 -11.14
CA VAL A 59 -1.90 0.30 -11.59
C VAL A 59 -1.79 -0.73 -10.46
N ASP A 60 -0.62 -0.84 -9.83
CA ASP A 60 -0.37 -1.82 -8.78
C ASP A 60 -1.30 -1.63 -7.57
N LEU A 61 -1.49 -0.37 -7.14
CA LEU A 61 -2.43 -0.05 -6.06
C LEU A 61 -3.88 -0.33 -6.48
N GLY A 62 -4.24 -0.05 -7.73
CA GLY A 62 -5.58 -0.28 -8.27
C GLY A 62 -5.94 -1.77 -8.30
N ASP A 63 -5.04 -2.60 -8.81
CA ASP A 63 -5.21 -4.06 -8.87
C ASP A 63 -5.29 -4.66 -7.47
N ASN A 64 -4.40 -4.24 -6.56
CA ASN A 64 -4.43 -4.68 -5.16
C ASN A 64 -5.72 -4.24 -4.45
N ALA A 65 -6.19 -3.01 -4.65
CA ALA A 65 -7.44 -2.52 -4.05
C ALA A 65 -8.66 -3.30 -4.55
N TYR A 66 -8.71 -3.60 -5.85
CA TYR A 66 -9.78 -4.42 -6.44
C TYR A 66 -9.76 -5.84 -5.86
N SER A 67 -8.59 -6.47 -5.79
CA SER A 67 -8.39 -7.79 -5.20
C SER A 67 -8.81 -7.82 -3.71
N MET A 68 -8.33 -6.86 -2.92
CA MET A 68 -8.63 -6.72 -1.50
C MET A 68 -10.14 -6.59 -1.25
N HIS A 69 -10.84 -5.73 -1.98
CA HIS A 69 -12.28 -5.55 -1.86
C HIS A 69 -13.06 -6.85 -2.12
N GLY A 70 -12.68 -7.59 -3.17
CA GLY A 70 -13.27 -8.88 -3.49
C GLY A 70 -13.08 -9.91 -2.36
N ARG A 71 -11.87 -9.99 -1.81
CA ARG A 71 -11.49 -10.93 -0.74
C ARG A 71 -12.12 -10.60 0.61
N ILE A 72 -12.31 -9.31 0.93
CA ILE A 72 -13.07 -8.89 2.11
C ILE A 72 -14.52 -9.41 1.98
N SER A 73 -15.13 -9.23 0.80
CA SER A 73 -16.51 -9.62 0.53
C SER A 73 -16.73 -11.14 0.60
N THR A 74 -15.73 -11.93 0.22
CA THR A 74 -15.77 -13.41 0.25
C THR A 74 -15.16 -14.02 1.52
N ASN A 75 -14.63 -13.19 2.43
CA ASN A 75 -13.93 -13.62 3.63
C ASN A 75 -12.76 -14.58 3.35
N ASP A 76 -12.04 -14.36 2.24
CA ASP A 76 -10.87 -15.15 1.85
C ASP A 76 -9.62 -14.70 2.63
N LEU A 77 -9.47 -15.25 3.84
CA LEU A 77 -8.40 -14.87 4.78
C LEU A 77 -7.00 -15.06 4.21
N ASN A 78 -6.73 -16.17 3.50
CA ASN A 78 -5.41 -16.42 2.93
C ASN A 78 -5.09 -15.40 1.83
N GLY A 79 -6.09 -15.07 1.01
CA GLY A 79 -5.98 -13.98 0.07
C GLY A 79 -5.68 -12.66 0.76
N LEU A 80 -6.42 -12.29 1.81
CA LEU A 80 -6.21 -11.04 2.55
C LEU A 80 -4.82 -10.95 3.14
N ILE A 81 -4.30 -12.03 3.74
CA ILE A 81 -2.94 -12.08 4.28
C ILE A 81 -1.90 -11.77 3.21
N ASN A 82 -2.08 -12.31 1.99
CA ASN A 82 -1.19 -12.03 0.87
C ASN A 82 -1.26 -10.56 0.45
N GLU A 83 -2.46 -10.00 0.26
CA GLU A 83 -2.62 -8.60 -0.16
C GLU A 83 -2.07 -7.62 0.89
N ILE A 84 -2.31 -7.87 2.18
CA ILE A 84 -1.78 -7.05 3.27
C ILE A 84 -0.24 -7.13 3.27
N SER A 85 0.33 -8.30 3.01
CA SER A 85 1.79 -8.48 2.95
C SER A 85 2.41 -7.80 1.73
N CYS A 86 1.77 -7.87 0.56
CA CYS A 86 2.19 -7.10 -0.61
C CYS A 86 2.21 -5.60 -0.33
N MET A 87 1.19 -5.10 0.39
CA MET A 87 1.18 -3.71 0.81
C MET A 87 2.27 -3.39 1.85
N ALA A 88 2.59 -4.32 2.75
CA ALA A 88 3.69 -4.15 3.70
C ALA A 88 5.04 -4.00 2.98
N ASP A 89 5.28 -4.81 1.95
CA ASP A 89 6.46 -4.71 1.08
C ASP A 89 6.50 -3.39 0.32
N PHE A 90 5.39 -3.00 -0.32
CA PHE A 90 5.28 -1.70 -0.98
C PHE A 90 5.60 -0.54 -0.03
N ILE A 91 5.06 -0.57 1.19
CA ILE A 91 5.30 0.45 2.20
C ILE A 91 6.78 0.53 2.59
N LEU A 92 7.46 -0.62 2.71
CA LEU A 92 8.90 -0.67 2.96
C LEU A 92 9.69 -0.06 1.79
N ASP A 93 9.35 -0.42 0.56
CA ASP A 93 10.03 0.06 -0.65
C ASP A 93 9.94 1.59 -0.80
N ILE A 94 8.83 2.20 -0.36
CA ILE A 94 8.66 3.66 -0.42
C ILE A 94 9.11 4.37 0.87
N SER A 95 9.42 3.65 1.95
CA SER A 95 9.62 4.24 3.29
C SER A 95 10.88 5.11 3.42
N ASP A 96 11.85 4.94 2.51
CA ASP A 96 13.06 5.75 2.46
C ASP A 96 12.96 6.95 1.50
N ASP A 97 11.89 7.02 0.69
CA ASP A 97 11.65 8.09 -0.28
C ASP A 97 10.67 9.11 0.31
N ILE A 98 11.19 10.06 1.11
CA ILE A 98 10.39 11.13 1.77
C ILE A 98 9.49 11.85 0.77
N PHE A 99 9.98 12.06 -0.45
CA PHE A 99 9.22 12.72 -1.48
C PHE A 99 8.02 11.87 -1.90
N LEU A 100 8.23 10.59 -2.20
CA LEU A 100 7.15 9.67 -2.55
C LEU A 100 6.14 9.48 -1.42
N ILE A 101 6.59 9.42 -0.16
CA ILE A 101 5.72 9.37 1.02
C ILE A 101 4.75 10.55 1.04
N ASP A 102 5.24 11.74 0.72
CA ASP A 102 4.46 12.97 0.74
C ASP A 102 3.47 13.02 -0.41
N GLN A 103 3.90 12.66 -1.62
CA GLN A 103 3.02 12.64 -2.79
C GLN A 103 1.91 11.60 -2.68
N LEU A 104 2.21 10.44 -2.08
CA LEU A 104 1.22 9.39 -1.87
C LEU A 104 0.38 9.57 -0.60
N ASN A 105 0.74 10.52 0.28
CA ASN A 105 0.13 10.65 1.61
C ASN A 105 0.23 9.34 2.43
N ALA A 106 1.40 8.70 2.41
CA ALA A 106 1.60 7.36 2.97
C ALA A 106 1.95 7.34 4.47
N ARG A 107 2.14 8.50 5.11
CA ARG A 107 2.62 8.61 6.50
C ARG A 107 1.76 7.85 7.50
N ASP A 108 0.43 8.01 7.42
CA ASP A 108 -0.49 7.34 8.34
C ASP A 108 -0.53 5.82 8.09
N THR A 109 -0.40 5.38 6.84
CA THR A 109 -0.29 3.97 6.49
C THR A 109 0.99 3.36 7.06
N ILE A 110 2.14 4.03 6.89
CA ILE A 110 3.43 3.62 7.46
C ILE A 110 3.31 3.48 8.98
N ARG A 111 2.76 4.49 9.66
CA ARG A 111 2.58 4.45 11.11
C ARG A 111 1.72 3.26 11.54
N PHE A 112 0.58 3.05 10.89
CA PHE A 112 -0.31 1.93 11.21
C PHE A 112 0.37 0.58 11.04
N TYR A 113 1.11 0.38 9.94
CA TYR A 113 1.83 -0.87 9.69
C TYR A 113 2.95 -1.12 10.69
N LYS A 114 3.64 -0.06 11.16
CA LYS A 114 4.63 -0.15 12.25
C LYS A 114 3.96 -0.53 13.58
N GLU A 115 2.89 0.16 13.96
CA GLU A 115 2.15 -0.07 15.20
C GLU A 115 1.47 -1.44 15.25
N SER A 116 1.16 -2.01 14.07
CA SER A 116 0.60 -3.36 13.92
C SER A 116 1.67 -4.46 13.85
N ASP A 117 2.95 -4.13 14.03
CA ASP A 117 4.11 -5.02 13.88
C ASP A 117 4.17 -5.73 12.51
N LEU A 118 3.61 -5.12 11.47
CA LEU A 118 3.62 -5.68 10.10
C LEU A 118 4.90 -5.34 9.34
N ILE A 119 5.54 -4.23 9.69
CA ILE A 119 6.84 -3.79 9.14
C ILE A 119 7.78 -3.35 10.26
N LYS A 120 9.09 -3.39 9.97
CA LYS A 120 10.12 -2.76 10.79
C LYS A 120 10.93 -1.84 9.88
N VAL A 121 10.79 -0.54 10.07
CA VAL A 121 11.61 0.47 9.38
C VAL A 121 12.66 0.95 10.39
N ASN A 122 13.91 1.04 9.95
CA ASN A 122 15.04 1.47 10.79
C ASN A 122 14.94 2.94 11.23
#